data_AF-A0A9P5VQF9-F1
#
_entry.id   AF-A0A9P5VQF9-F1
#
_cell.length_a   1.000
_cell.length_b   1.000
_cell.length_c   1.000
_cell.angle_alpha   90.00
_cell.angle_beta   90.00
_cell.angle_gamma   90.00
#
_symmetry.space_group_name_H-M   'P 1'
#
loop_
_entity.id
_entity.type
_entity.pdbx_description
1 polymer ?
#
loop_
_entity_poly.entity_id
_entity_poly.type
_entity_poly.pdbx_seq_one_letter_code
_entity_poly.pdbx_strand_id
1 'polypeptide(L)'
;MFATRAQPTASVLSNGIQSRNMGTLREIQLRLNSIKNIGKITKSMKMIASTKVNKAQRAMETARVYGASSSSIYKNANTTPLENEEQVYIVSSSDRGLCGGIHSSVAKATRKLMVADGVQSQ
;
A
#
# COMPACT_ATOMS: atom_id res chain seq x y z
N MET A 1 -63.70 -16.21 -54.28
CA MET A 1 -63.33 -15.22 -53.24
C MET A 1 -62.63 -15.98 -52.11
N PHE A 2 -61.36 -16.34 -52.28
CA PHE A 2 -60.14 -15.58 -51.90
C PHE A 2 -59.97 -15.39 -50.39
N ALA A 3 -59.08 -16.17 -49.79
CA ALA A 3 -58.05 -15.70 -48.86
C ALA A 3 -57.08 -16.86 -48.52
N THR A 4 -56.03 -17.01 -49.32
CA THR A 4 -54.85 -17.81 -49.03
C THR A 4 -54.06 -17.13 -47.90
N ARG A 5 -54.07 -17.74 -46.71
CA ARG A 5 -53.26 -17.28 -45.58
C ARG A 5 -51.84 -17.85 -45.74
N ALA A 6 -50.95 -17.08 -46.38
CA ALA A 6 -49.54 -17.41 -46.50
C ALA A 6 -48.90 -17.51 -45.10
N GLN A 7 -48.28 -18.65 -44.81
CA GLN A 7 -47.39 -18.80 -43.65
C GLN A 7 -46.07 -18.07 -43.95
N PRO A 8 -45.55 -17.23 -43.04
CA PRO A 8 -44.20 -16.74 -43.18
C PRO A 8 -43.24 -17.90 -42.91
N THR A 9 -42.54 -18.35 -43.95
CA THR A 9 -41.35 -19.20 -43.82
C THR A 9 -40.30 -18.38 -43.08
N ALA A 10 -40.23 -18.54 -41.76
CA ALA A 10 -39.16 -17.99 -40.96
C ALA A 10 -37.85 -18.62 -41.45
N SER A 11 -37.10 -17.85 -42.25
CA SER A 11 -35.75 -18.17 -42.66
C SER A 11 -34.95 -18.47 -41.40
N VAL A 12 -34.49 -19.72 -41.27
CA VAL A 12 -33.52 -20.13 -40.26
C VAL A 12 -32.30 -19.26 -40.47
N LEU A 13 -32.20 -18.18 -39.69
CA LEU A 13 -30.94 -17.49 -39.51
C LEU A 13 -30.04 -18.48 -38.79
N SER A 14 -29.18 -19.11 -39.60
CA SER A 14 -27.94 -19.71 -39.15
C SER A 14 -27.24 -18.67 -38.28
N ASN A 15 -27.47 -18.76 -36.97
CA ASN A 15 -26.60 -18.15 -35.98
C ASN A 15 -25.28 -18.92 -36.10
N GLY A 16 -24.45 -18.49 -37.05
CA GLY A 16 -23.04 -18.79 -37.05
C GLY A 16 -22.48 -18.30 -35.73
N ILE A 17 -22.40 -19.19 -34.75
CA ILE A 17 -21.66 -18.97 -33.52
C ILE A 17 -20.22 -18.78 -33.98
N GLN A 18 -19.83 -17.51 -34.08
CA GLN A 18 -18.49 -17.07 -34.45
C GLN A 18 -17.50 -17.68 -33.45
N SER A 19 -16.85 -18.77 -33.87
CA SER A 19 -15.76 -19.45 -33.16
C SER A 19 -14.50 -18.54 -32.99
N ARG A 20 -14.53 -17.32 -33.54
CA ARG A 20 -13.40 -16.40 -33.64
C ARG A 20 -13.00 -15.69 -32.34
N ASN A 21 -13.69 -15.90 -31.21
CA ASN A 21 -13.45 -15.12 -29.97
C ASN A 21 -13.10 -15.96 -28.72
N MET A 22 -12.88 -17.29 -28.86
CA MET A 22 -12.57 -18.16 -27.71
C MET A 22 -11.21 -17.86 -27.05
N GLY A 23 -10.20 -17.44 -27.83
CA GLY A 23 -8.88 -17.07 -27.29
C GLY A 23 -8.92 -15.80 -26.44
N THR A 24 -9.61 -14.78 -26.92
CA THR A 24 -9.82 -13.49 -26.25
C THR A 24 -10.70 -13.61 -25.00
N LEU A 25 -11.79 -14.39 -25.04
CA LEU A 25 -12.62 -14.63 -23.85
C LEU A 25 -11.88 -15.39 -22.76
N ARG A 26 -11.08 -16.40 -23.13
CA ARG A 26 -10.26 -17.16 -22.18
C ARG A 26 -9.21 -16.27 -21.51
N GLU A 27 -8.56 -15.37 -22.26
CA GLU A 27 -7.58 -14.44 -21.71
C GLU A 27 -8.22 -13.46 -20.71
N ILE A 28 -9.39 -12.90 -21.03
CA ILE A 28 -10.14 -12.03 -20.12
C ILE A 28 -10.52 -12.77 -18.84
N GLN A 29 -10.97 -14.02 -18.95
CA GLN A 29 -11.32 -14.84 -17.79
C GLN A 29 -10.10 -15.14 -16.90
N LEU A 30 -8.92 -15.38 -17.50
CA LEU A 30 -7.67 -15.54 -16.75
C LEU A 30 -7.28 -14.27 -16.00
N ARG A 31 -7.37 -13.09 -16.64
CA ARG A 31 -7.09 -11.80 -15.98
C ARG A 31 -8.05 -11.52 -14.83
N LEU A 32 -9.35 -11.78 -15.01
CA LEU A 32 -10.35 -11.64 -13.95
C LEU A 32 -10.05 -12.53 -12.74
N ASN A 33 -9.63 -13.78 -12.97
CA ASN A 33 -9.25 -14.68 -11.90
C ASN A 33 -8.00 -14.20 -11.15
N SER A 34 -7.00 -13.67 -11.87
CA SER A 34 -5.80 -13.07 -11.27
C SER A 34 -6.14 -11.86 -10.39
N ILE A 35 -6.96 -10.92 -10.88
CA ILE A 35 -7.37 -9.73 -10.14
C ILE A 35 -8.17 -10.13 -8.88
N LYS A 36 -9.07 -11.12 -8.98
CA LYS A 36 -9.80 -11.65 -7.82
C LYS A 36 -8.86 -12.23 -6.76
N ASN A 37 -7.80 -12.93 -7.18
CA ASN A 37 -6.80 -13.49 -6.26
C ASN A 37 -5.95 -12.40 -5.60
N ILE A 38 -5.47 -11.42 -6.37
CA ILE A 38 -4.75 -10.25 -5.85
C ILE A 38 -5.62 -9.48 -4.84
N GLY A 39 -6.91 -9.31 -5.12
CA GLY A 39 -7.87 -8.67 -4.21
C GLY A 39 -8.02 -9.41 -2.87
N LYS A 40 -8.06 -10.75 -2.89
CA LYS A 40 -8.09 -11.57 -1.65
C LYS A 40 -6.81 -11.39 -0.84
N ILE A 41 -5.64 -11.48 -1.48
CA ILE A 41 -4.33 -11.28 -0.82
C ILE A 41 -4.26 -9.90 -0.18
N THR A 42 -4.67 -8.86 -0.92
CA THR A 42 -4.67 -7.48 -0.44
C THR A 42 -5.61 -7.27 0.75
N LYS A 43 -6.80 -7.89 0.73
CA LYS A 43 -7.75 -7.86 1.86
C LYS A 43 -7.15 -8.49 3.11
N SER A 44 -6.49 -9.63 2.97
CA SER A 44 -5.78 -10.29 4.07
C SER A 44 -4.62 -9.44 4.57
N MET A 45 -3.80 -8.88 3.68
CA MET A 45 -2.69 -8.00 4.03
C MET A 45 -3.17 -6.75 4.78
N LYS A 46 -4.29 -6.15 4.38
CA LYS A 46 -4.90 -5.00 5.09
C LYS A 46 -5.23 -5.36 6.54
N MET A 47 -5.82 -6.52 6.77
CA MET A 47 -6.15 -6.98 8.13
C MET A 47 -4.89 -7.27 8.94
N ILE A 48 -3.89 -7.93 8.36
CA ILE A 48 -2.60 -8.21 9.02
C ILE A 48 -1.89 -6.91 9.40
N ALA A 49 -1.84 -5.94 8.48
CA ALA A 49 -1.24 -4.63 8.71
C ALA A 49 -1.95 -3.88 9.84
N SER A 50 -3.29 -3.85 9.83
CA SER A 50 -4.08 -3.23 10.89
C SER A 50 -3.79 -3.87 12.26
N THR A 51 -3.74 -5.20 12.34
CA THR A 51 -3.41 -5.90 13.60
C THR A 51 -2.00 -5.58 14.08
N LYS A 52 -1.02 -5.50 13.18
CA LYS A 52 0.37 -5.13 13.52
C LYS A 52 0.47 -3.69 14.03
N VAL A 53 -0.22 -2.75 13.40
CA VAL A 53 -0.28 -1.34 13.87
C VAL A 53 -0.91 -1.28 15.25
N ASN A 54 -2.04 -1.96 15.47
CA ASN A 54 -2.70 -1.98 16.77
C ASN A 54 -1.80 -2.59 17.86
N LYS A 55 -1.05 -3.65 17.54
CA LYS A 55 -0.06 -4.24 18.46
C LYS A 55 1.06 -3.25 18.78
N ALA A 56 1.59 -2.55 17.79
CA ALA A 56 2.64 -1.54 17.97
C ALA A 56 2.14 -0.36 18.81
N GLN A 57 0.92 0.12 18.59
CA GLN A 57 0.30 1.18 19.37
C GLN A 57 0.17 0.80 20.86
N ARG A 58 -0.25 -0.43 21.16
CA ARG A 58 -0.32 -0.92 22.55
C ARG A 58 1.05 -0.94 23.22
N ALA A 59 2.09 -1.41 22.52
CA ALA A 59 3.45 -1.39 23.03
C ALA A 59 3.98 0.06 23.23
N MET A 60 3.63 0.97 22.31
CA MET A 60 3.99 2.38 22.39
C MET A 60 3.39 3.06 23.63
N GLU A 61 2.14 2.72 23.99
CA GLU A 61 1.48 3.31 25.16
C GLU A 61 2.22 2.94 26.46
N THR A 62 2.62 1.67 26.62
CA THR A 62 3.43 1.26 27.78
C THR A 62 4.81 1.93 27.78
N ALA A 63 5.46 2.02 26.62
CA ALA A 63 6.76 2.67 26.50
C ALA A 63 6.70 4.18 26.80
N ARG A 64 5.59 4.84 26.47
CA ARG A 64 5.39 6.28 26.68
C ARG A 64 5.47 6.66 28.16
N VAL A 65 4.87 5.85 29.03
CA VAL A 65 4.92 6.06 30.50
C VAL A 65 6.36 6.01 31.01
N TYR A 66 7.13 5.01 30.56
CA TYR A 66 8.54 4.87 30.93
C TYR A 66 9.39 6.04 30.44
N GLY A 67 9.23 6.43 29.17
CA GLY A 67 9.96 7.56 28.58
C GLY A 67 9.71 8.89 29.28
N ALA A 68 8.50 9.13 29.79
CA ALA A 68 8.19 10.32 30.57
C ALA A 68 8.99 10.39 31.88
N SER A 69 9.08 9.28 32.61
CA SER A 69 9.87 9.17 33.84
C SER A 69 11.38 9.26 33.58
N SER A 70 11.88 8.66 32.50
CA SER A 70 13.29 8.81 32.13
C SER A 70 13.63 10.27 31.77
N SER A 71 12.76 10.96 31.03
CA SER A 71 12.97 12.35 30.66
C SER A 71 12.97 13.28 31.88
N SER A 72 12.11 13.04 32.89
CA SER A 72 12.11 13.84 34.11
C SER A 72 13.39 13.64 34.93
N ILE A 73 13.91 12.41 35.01
CA ILE A 73 15.18 12.11 35.69
C ILE A 73 16.35 12.83 34.98
N TYR A 74 16.43 12.74 33.65
CA TYR A 74 17.49 13.42 32.88
C TYR A 74 17.46 14.94 33.06
N LYS A 75 16.28 15.55 33.11
CA LYS A 75 16.14 16.99 33.37
C LYS A 75 16.64 17.37 34.77
N ASN A 76 16.34 16.56 35.78
CA ASN A 76 16.78 16.82 37.15
C ASN A 76 18.30 16.58 37.34
N ALA A 77 18.93 15.81 36.46
CA ALA A 77 20.35 15.51 36.52
C ALA A 77 21.26 16.64 35.97
N ASN A 78 20.71 17.73 35.43
CA ASN A 78 21.45 18.91 34.92
C ASN A 78 22.67 18.55 34.04
N THR A 79 22.53 17.53 33.19
CA THR A 79 23.60 17.15 32.25
C THR A 79 23.65 18.19 31.13
N THR A 80 24.74 18.95 31.08
CA THR A 80 25.00 19.95 30.03
C THR A 80 25.37 19.24 28.71
N PRO A 81 24.72 19.58 27.58
CA PRO A 81 25.12 19.08 26.26
C PRO A 81 26.56 19.49 25.94
N LEU A 82 27.34 18.60 25.32
CA LEU A 82 28.70 18.89 24.84
C LEU A 82 28.62 19.88 23.66
N GLU A 83 29.34 21.00 23.75
CA GLU A 83 29.21 22.14 22.81
C GLU A 83 29.79 21.91 21.39
N ASN A 84 30.42 20.77 21.12
CA ASN A 84 31.10 20.49 19.84
C ASN A 84 30.77 19.09 19.32
N GLU A 85 29.51 18.83 18.96
CA GLU A 85 29.11 17.56 18.36
C GLU A 85 28.84 17.69 16.86
N GLU A 86 29.51 16.82 16.10
CA GLU A 86 29.21 16.53 14.70
C GLU A 86 27.77 15.99 14.60
N GLN A 87 26.93 16.63 13.79
CA GLN A 87 25.53 16.25 13.68
C GLN A 87 25.37 14.93 12.91
N VAL A 88 24.94 13.88 13.62
CA VAL A 88 24.63 12.57 13.03
C VAL A 88 23.13 12.43 12.80
N TYR A 89 22.73 12.23 11.55
CA TYR A 89 21.34 11.93 11.21
C TYR A 89 21.10 10.42 11.19
N ILE A 90 20.30 9.94 12.13
CA ILE A 90 19.82 8.55 12.14
C ILE A 90 18.41 8.51 11.55
N VAL A 91 18.26 7.87 10.39
CA VAL A 91 16.96 7.71 9.72
C VAL A 91 16.55 6.25 9.77
N SER A 92 15.39 6.00 10.36
CA SER A 92 14.79 4.67 10.40
C SER A 92 13.57 4.61 9.49
N SER A 93 13.53 3.57 8.65
CA SER A 93 12.42 3.28 7.73
C SER A 93 12.00 1.81 7.85
N SER A 94 10.89 1.45 7.21
CA SER A 94 10.39 0.07 7.21
C SER A 94 11.19 -0.83 6.25
N ASP A 95 11.27 -2.12 6.54
CA ASP A 95 11.92 -3.16 5.73
C ASP A 95 11.04 -3.66 4.57
N ARG A 96 9.72 -3.59 4.73
CA ARG A 96 8.73 -4.13 3.78
C ARG A 96 8.29 -3.09 2.76
N GLY A 97 8.17 -3.51 1.51
CA GLY A 97 7.55 -2.74 0.42
C GLY A 97 6.01 -2.67 0.52
N LEU A 98 5.37 -2.04 -0.47
CA LEU A 98 3.92 -1.80 -0.53
C LEU A 98 3.38 -0.92 0.61
N CYS A 99 4.23 -0.06 1.17
CA CYS A 99 3.93 0.88 2.25
C CYS A 99 3.40 2.25 1.76
N GLY A 100 3.08 2.37 0.47
CA GLY A 100 2.68 3.64 -0.15
C GLY A 100 3.85 4.61 -0.28
N GLY A 101 3.63 5.88 0.08
CA GLY A 101 4.61 6.96 -0.08
C GLY A 101 5.50 7.24 1.14
N ILE A 102 5.41 6.43 2.20
CA ILE A 102 6.07 6.73 3.48
C ILE A 102 7.60 6.79 3.32
N HIS A 103 8.20 5.80 2.68
CA HIS A 103 9.67 5.76 2.49
C HIS A 103 10.17 6.95 1.68
N SER A 104 9.46 7.28 0.60
CA SER A 104 9.78 8.45 -0.24
C SER A 104 9.63 9.76 0.53
N SER A 105 8.59 9.90 1.37
CA SER A 105 8.40 11.09 2.19
C SER A 105 9.50 11.27 3.24
N VAL A 106 9.91 10.19 3.92
CA VAL A 106 10.98 10.21 4.93
C VAL A 106 12.30 10.59 4.26
N ALA A 107 12.67 9.92 3.17
CA ALA A 107 13.90 10.22 2.44
C ALA A 107 13.96 11.67 1.92
N LYS A 108 12.82 12.21 1.47
CA LYS A 108 12.73 13.61 1.01
C LYS A 108 12.85 14.59 2.18
N ALA A 109 12.21 14.30 3.31
CA ALA A 109 12.29 15.13 4.51
C ALA A 109 13.72 15.18 5.07
N THR A 110 14.38 14.02 5.19
CA THR A 110 15.78 13.96 5.62
C THR A 110 16.69 14.77 4.70
N ARG A 111 16.59 14.59 3.37
CA ARG A 111 17.38 15.36 2.42
C ARG A 111 17.19 16.87 2.59
N LYS A 112 15.97 17.31 2.84
CA LYS A 112 15.68 18.74 3.07
C LYS A 112 16.36 19.27 4.33
N LEU A 113 16.36 18.49 5.41
CA LEU A 113 17.03 18.86 6.66
C LEU A 113 18.56 18.91 6.50
N MET A 114 19.16 17.89 5.88
CA MET A 114 20.60 17.85 5.62
C MET A 114 21.08 19.03 4.77
N VAL A 115 20.30 19.41 3.74
CA VAL A 115 20.61 20.57 2.89
C VAL A 115 20.46 21.89 3.65
N ALA A 116 19.46 22.01 4.53
CA ALA A 116 19.26 23.21 5.35
C ALA A 116 20.40 23.42 6.35
N ASP A 117 20.93 22.34 6.90
CA ASP A 117 22.02 22.36 7.88
C ASP A 117 23.42 22.38 7.21
N GLY A 118 23.48 22.52 5.88
CA GLY A 118 24.73 22.67 5.12
C GLY A 118 25.58 21.39 5.03
N VAL A 119 25.08 20.25 5.50
CA VAL A 119 25.74 18.95 5.41
C VAL A 119 25.59 18.42 3.98
N GLN A 120 26.48 18.88 3.10
CA GLN A 120 26.64 18.31 1.77
C GLN A 120 27.11 16.85 1.93
N SER A 121 26.21 15.91 1.60
CA SER A 121 26.66 14.56 1.30
C SER A 121 27.57 14.65 0.08
N GLN A 122 28.80 14.20 0.22
CA GLN A 122 29.51 13.62 -0.90
C GLN A 122 28.75 12.38 -1.42
#